data_AF-A0A857V7Y3-F1
#
_entry.id   AF-A0A857V7Y3-F1
#
_cell.length_a   1.000
_cell.length_b   1.000
_cell.length_c   1.000
_cell.angle_alpha   90.00
_cell.angle_beta   90.00
_cell.angle_gamma   90.00
#
_symmetry.space_group_name_H-M   'P 1'
#
loop_
_entity.id
_entity.type
_entity.pdbx_description
1 polymer ?
#
loop_
_entity_poly.entity_id
_entity_poly.type
_entity_poly.pdbx_seq_one_letter_code
_entity_poly.pdbx_strand_id
1 'polypeptide(L)'
;MLEGLTIIIATIIVLGVVIITTSRDDSFLMVSGMMIASFGATALYWVAKNVAPHLRRDSTIGWLYKPIASLPEWMGHAGLGATAVLWILAIVFLVDDYIHLPRRRKGGNY
;
A
#
# COMPACT_ATOMS: atom_id res chain seq x y z
N MET A 1 -2.11 -7.66 21.27
CA MET A 1 -2.28 -6.34 20.63
C MET A 1 -1.41 -6.19 19.38
N LEU A 2 -0.10 -6.46 19.45
CA LEU A 2 0.81 -6.34 18.30
C LEU A 2 0.46 -7.29 17.15
N GLU A 3 0.16 -8.56 17.44
CA GLU A 3 -0.24 -9.55 16.44
C GLU A 3 -1.51 -9.12 15.67
N GLY A 4 -2.49 -8.55 16.36
CA GLY A 4 -3.71 -8.01 15.73
C GLY A 4 -3.39 -6.86 14.78
N LEU A 5 -2.50 -5.95 15.17
CA LEU A 5 -2.02 -4.88 14.29
C LEU A 5 -1.28 -5.46 13.06
N THR A 6 -0.44 -6.47 13.25
CA THR A 6 0.25 -7.16 12.14
C THR A 6 -0.74 -7.77 11.16
N ILE A 7 -1.81 -8.42 11.66
CA ILE A 7 -2.87 -9.02 10.83
C ILE A 7 -3.61 -7.94 10.04
N ILE A 8 -3.96 -6.81 10.67
CA ILE A 8 -4.62 -5.69 10.00
C ILE A 8 -3.72 -5.15 8.87
N ILE A 9 -2.45 -4.90 9.16
CA ILE A 9 -1.50 -4.40 8.15
C ILE A 9 -1.32 -5.41 7.01
N ALA A 10 -1.16 -6.71 7.33
CA ALA A 10 -1.05 -7.75 6.32
C ALA A 10 -2.31 -7.82 5.43
N THR A 11 -3.50 -7.67 6.03
CA THR A 11 -4.77 -7.65 5.30
C THR A 11 -4.85 -6.45 4.35
N ILE A 12 -4.40 -5.27 4.78
CA ILE A 12 -4.34 -4.07 3.93
C ILE A 12 -3.39 -4.29 2.74
N ILE A 13 -2.21 -4.86 2.99
CA ILE A 13 -1.25 -5.17 1.92
C ILE A 13 -1.86 -6.15 0.92
N VAL A 14 -2.44 -7.25 1.41
CA VAL A 14 -3.10 -8.27 0.57
C VAL A 14 -4.24 -7.65 -0.24
N LEU A 15 -5.07 -6.80 0.37
CA LEU A 15 -6.14 -6.11 -0.32
C LEU A 15 -5.61 -5.22 -1.45
N GLY A 16 -4.54 -4.46 -1.20
CA GLY A 16 -3.88 -3.66 -2.23
C GLY A 16 -3.38 -4.52 -3.40
N VAL A 17 -2.77 -5.67 -3.11
CA VAL A 17 -2.34 -6.65 -4.13
C VAL A 17 -3.51 -7.21 -4.91
N VAL A 18 -4.60 -7.60 -4.23
CA VAL A 18 -5.82 -8.08 -4.89
C VAL A 18 -6.35 -7.03 -5.86
N ILE A 19 -6.45 -5.77 -5.43
CA ILE A 19 -6.89 -4.66 -6.28
C ILE A 19 -6.01 -4.56 -7.54
N ILE A 20 -4.69 -4.57 -7.40
CA ILE A 20 -3.74 -4.55 -8.55
C ILE A 20 -4.01 -5.72 -9.51
N THR A 21 -4.21 -6.93 -8.99
CA THR A 21 -4.41 -8.11 -9.85
C THR A 21 -5.79 -8.14 -10.52
N THR A 22 -6.77 -7.43 -9.95
CA THR A 22 -8.14 -7.35 -10.47
C THR A 22 -8.41 -6.12 -11.35
N SER A 23 -7.56 -5.10 -11.31
CA SER A 23 -7.68 -3.89 -12.13
C SER A 23 -7.26 -4.17 -13.57
N ARG A 24 -8.17 -4.73 -14.37
CA ARG A 24 -7.99 -4.84 -15.82
C ARG A 24 -8.40 -3.53 -16.48
N ASP A 25 -7.47 -2.94 -17.25
CA ASP A 25 -7.66 -1.71 -18.04
C ASP A 25 -8.08 -0.45 -17.27
N ASP A 26 -8.05 -0.49 -15.93
CA ASP A 26 -8.35 0.64 -15.05
C ASP A 26 -7.07 1.09 -14.31
N SER A 27 -6.45 2.14 -14.85
CA SER A 27 -5.23 2.74 -14.31
C SER A 27 -5.45 3.33 -12.92
N PHE A 28 -6.64 3.88 -12.63
CA PHE A 28 -6.94 4.47 -11.33
C PHE A 28 -7.00 3.39 -10.25
N LEU A 29 -7.73 2.29 -10.49
CA LEU A 29 -7.80 1.15 -9.58
C LEU A 29 -6.42 0.51 -9.38
N MET A 30 -5.65 0.33 -10.46
CA MET A 30 -4.30 -0.24 -10.37
C MET A 30 -3.39 0.59 -9.47
N VAL A 31 -3.34 1.91 -9.68
CA VAL A 31 -2.50 2.82 -8.89
C VAL A 31 -3.00 2.94 -7.45
N SER A 32 -4.32 2.89 -7.22
CA SER A 32 -4.90 2.85 -5.89
C SER A 32 -4.50 1.58 -5.13
N GLY A 33 -4.49 0.42 -5.80
CA GLY A 33 -3.99 -0.83 -5.23
C GLY A 33 -2.51 -0.77 -4.87
N MET A 34 -1.67 -0.18 -5.75
CA MET A 34 -0.25 0.06 -5.50
C MET A 34 -0.04 0.97 -4.29
N MET A 35 -0.81 2.06 -4.19
CA MET A 35 -0.77 3.00 -3.08
C MET A 35 -1.10 2.32 -1.75
N ILE A 36 -2.15 1.50 -1.71
CA ILE A 36 -2.57 0.77 -0.50
C ILE A 36 -1.51 -0.24 -0.08
N ALA A 37 -0.97 -1.00 -1.03
CA ALA A 37 0.08 -1.98 -0.77
C ALA A 37 1.39 -1.31 -0.29
N SER A 38 1.81 -0.21 -0.92
CA SER A 38 3.01 0.52 -0.54
C SER A 38 2.87 1.15 0.84
N PHE A 39 1.69 1.71 1.16
CA PHE A 39 1.40 2.27 2.47
C PHE A 39 1.43 1.19 3.55
N GLY A 40 0.77 0.05 3.32
CA GLY A 40 0.77 -1.09 4.24
C GLY A 40 2.19 -1.63 4.51
N ALA A 41 3.01 -1.77 3.46
CA ALA A 41 4.40 -2.21 3.59
C ALA A 41 5.25 -1.20 4.37
N THR A 42 5.07 0.10 4.10
CA THR A 42 5.79 1.18 4.80
C THR A 42 5.39 1.24 6.28
N ALA A 43 4.10 1.09 6.58
CA ALA A 43 3.59 1.00 7.94
C ALA A 43 4.18 -0.22 8.66
N LEU A 44 4.22 -1.39 8.01
CA LEU A 44 4.84 -2.60 8.57
C LEU A 44 6.31 -2.37 8.89
N TYR A 45 7.05 -1.70 7.99
CA TYR A 45 8.46 -1.36 8.21
C TYR A 45 8.66 -0.52 9.46
N TRP A 46 7.92 0.60 9.59
CA TRP A 46 8.07 1.49 10.75
C TRP A 46 7.63 0.82 12.05
N VAL A 47 6.55 0.05 12.02
CA VAL A 47 6.11 -0.73 13.18
C VAL A 47 7.18 -1.75 13.57
N ALA A 48 7.73 -2.49 12.61
CA ALA A 48 8.81 -3.44 12.87
C ALA A 48 10.05 -2.77 13.45
N LYS A 49 10.48 -1.62 12.89
CA LYS A 49 11.65 -0.87 13.36
C LYS A 49 11.54 -0.43 14.82
N ASN A 50 10.37 0.10 15.21
CA ASN A 50 10.15 0.61 16.56
C ASN A 50 9.90 -0.49 17.59
N VAL A 51 9.31 -1.61 17.16
CA VAL A 51 8.86 -2.65 18.07
C VAL A 51 9.88 -3.79 18.21
N ALA A 52 10.72 -4.05 17.20
CA ALA A 52 11.75 -5.09 17.25
C ALA A 52 12.74 -4.99 18.44
N PRO A 53 13.20 -3.80 18.90
CA PRO A 53 14.03 -3.69 20.09
C PRO A 53 13.34 -4.15 21.38
N HIS A 54 12.00 -4.08 21.41
CA HIS A 54 11.17 -4.41 22.55
C HIS A 54 10.59 -5.84 22.47
N LEU A 55 10.86 -6.56 21.38
CA LEU A 55 10.39 -7.93 21.21
C LEU A 55 11.18 -8.90 22.08
N ARG A 56 10.47 -9.68 22.90
CA ARG A 56 11.07 -10.82 23.59
C ARG A 56 11.58 -11.85 22.58
N ARG A 57 12.64 -12.58 22.96
CA ARG A 57 13.29 -13.60 22.09
C ARG A 57 12.29 -14.65 21.57
N ASP A 58 11.28 -15.01 22.36
CA ASP A 58 10.29 -16.05 22.06
C ASP A 58 8.99 -15.52 21.41
N SER A 59 8.99 -14.28 20.90
CA SER A 59 7.80 -13.73 20.26
C SER A 59 7.48 -14.44 18.94
N THR A 60 6.24 -14.91 18.79
CA THR A 60 5.69 -15.58 17.59
C THR A 60 5.89 -14.79 16.29
N ILE A 61 5.91 -13.45 16.37
CA ILE A 61 6.10 -12.55 15.22
C ILE A 61 7.53 -12.01 15.08
N GLY A 62 8.45 -12.44 15.95
CA GLY A 62 9.84 -12.03 15.91
C GLY A 62 10.57 -12.44 14.63
N TRP A 63 10.16 -13.56 14.01
CA TRP A 63 10.73 -14.00 12.73
C TRP A 63 10.44 -13.02 11.58
N LEU A 64 9.30 -12.32 11.62
CA LEU A 64 8.91 -11.32 10.62
C LEU A 64 9.52 -9.95 10.94
N TYR A 65 9.47 -9.53 12.20
CA TYR A 65 9.83 -8.17 12.59
C TYR A 65 11.35 -7.93 12.63
N LYS A 66 12.15 -8.93 13.05
CA LYS A 66 13.62 -8.82 13.12
C LYS A 66 14.28 -8.54 11.76
N PRO A 67 13.99 -9.29 10.68
CA PRO A 67 14.61 -9.00 9.39
C PRO A 67 14.17 -7.65 8.82
N ILE A 68 12.90 -7.27 9.00
CA ILE A 68 12.41 -5.96 8.54
C ILE A 68 13.08 -4.82 9.31
N ALA A 69 13.24 -4.94 10.63
CA ALA A 69 13.91 -3.92 11.44
C ALA A 69 15.41 -3.79 11.16
N SER A 70 16.04 -4.84 10.63
CA SER A 70 17.44 -4.83 10.21
C SER A 70 17.68 -4.04 8.93
N LEU A 71 16.62 -3.72 8.18
CA LEU A 71 16.73 -2.92 6.98
C LEU A 71 17.16 -1.47 7.30
N PRO A 72 17.89 -0.83 6.36
CA PRO A 72 18.38 0.53 6.53
C PRO A 72 17.24 1.55 6.50
N GLU A 73 17.42 2.65 7.24
CA GLU A 73 16.38 3.67 7.45
C GLU A 73 15.90 4.36 6.16
N TRP A 74 16.78 4.49 5.16
CA TRP A 74 16.40 5.04 3.86
C TRP A 74 15.26 4.26 3.20
N MET A 75 15.09 2.96 3.50
CA MET A 75 14.01 2.14 2.96
C MET A 75 12.63 2.63 3.43
N GLY A 76 12.53 3.05 4.69
CA GLY A 76 11.29 3.62 5.24
C GLY A 76 10.94 4.97 4.61
N HIS A 77 11.94 5.83 4.41
CA HIS A 77 11.75 7.13 3.74
C HIS A 77 11.44 6.98 2.26
N ALA A 78 12.08 6.03 1.57
CA ALA A 78 11.78 5.68 0.19
C ALA A 78 10.33 5.16 0.05
N GLY A 79 9.87 4.31 0.97
CA GLY A 79 8.49 3.83 1.02
C GLY A 79 7.46 4.96 1.22
N LEU A 80 7.76 5.92 2.10
CA LEU A 80 6.94 7.12 2.28
C LEU A 80 6.90 7.98 0.99
N GLY A 81 8.05 8.20 0.36
CA GLY A 81 8.14 8.93 -0.91
C GLY A 81 7.34 8.24 -2.03
N ALA A 82 7.49 6.94 -2.19
CA ALA A 82 6.75 6.15 -3.16
C ALA A 82 5.24 6.23 -2.91
N THR A 83 4.81 6.13 -1.65
CA THR A 83 3.39 6.24 -1.28
C THR A 83 2.83 7.62 -1.60
N ALA A 84 3.60 8.70 -1.36
CA ALA A 84 3.18 10.06 -1.69
C ALA A 84 3.04 10.27 -3.21
N VAL A 85 3.98 9.74 -4.00
CA VAL A 85 3.91 9.78 -5.47
C VAL A 85 2.69 9.00 -5.97
N LEU A 86 2.44 7.81 -5.44
CA LEU A 86 1.28 6.99 -5.79
C LEU A 86 -0.03 7.69 -5.43
N TRP A 87 -0.07 8.42 -4.31
CA TRP A 87 -1.20 9.28 -3.93
C TRP A 87 -1.47 10.37 -4.98
N ILE A 88 -0.43 11.07 -5.42
CA ILE A 88 -0.55 12.12 -6.45
C ILE A 88 -1.06 11.50 -7.76
N LEU A 89 -0.49 10.36 -8.18
CA LEU A 89 -0.92 9.66 -9.39
C LEU A 89 -2.36 9.17 -9.30
N ALA A 90 -2.80 8.65 -8.15
CA ALA A 90 -4.19 8.25 -7.93
C ALA A 90 -5.14 9.43 -8.10
N ILE A 91 -4.80 10.62 -7.59
CA ILE A 91 -5.60 11.84 -7.79
C ILE A 91 -5.63 12.24 -9.27
N VAL A 92 -4.50 12.20 -9.97
CA VAL A 92 -4.44 12.53 -11.41
C VAL A 92 -5.34 11.60 -12.21
N PHE A 93 -5.26 10.29 -11.98
CA PHE A 93 -6.11 9.33 -12.68
C PHE A 93 -7.59 9.47 -12.30
N LEU A 94 -7.90 9.76 -11.03
CA LEU A 94 -9.27 10.03 -10.60
C LEU A 94 -9.88 11.23 -11.34
N VAL A 95 -9.11 12.31 -11.47
CA VAL A 95 -9.53 13.52 -12.18
C VAL A 95 -9.65 13.26 -13.68
N ASP A 96 -8.71 12.53 -14.27
CA ASP A 96 -8.73 12.15 -15.68
C ASP A 96 -9.97 11.32 -16.01
N ASP A 97 -10.27 10.29 -15.22
CA ASP A 97 -11.48 9.48 -15.35
C ASP A 97 -12.74 10.34 -15.20
N TYR A 98 -12.79 11.20 -14.19
CA TYR A 98 -13.93 12.11 -13.99
C TYR A 98 -14.20 13.02 -15.20
N ILE A 99 -13.15 13.56 -15.82
CA ILE A 99 -13.26 14.43 -17.00
C ILE A 99 -13.60 13.64 -18.27
N HIS A 100 -13.12 12.40 -18.42
CA HIS A 100 -13.34 11.56 -19.60
C HIS A 100 -14.66 10.75 -19.56
N LEU A 101 -15.23 10.51 -18.37
CA LEU A 101 -16.55 9.89 -18.18
C LEU A 101 -17.69 10.55 -18.98
N PRO A 102 -17.86 11.90 -19.03
CA PRO A 102 -18.91 12.52 -19.85
C PRO A 102 -18.69 12.37 -21.36
N ARG A 103 -17.48 12.06 -21.83
CA ARG A 103 -17.18 11.87 -23.26
C ARG A 103 -17.57 10.48 -23.76
N ARG A 104 -17.45 9.43 -22.94
CA ARG A 104 -17.94 8.07 -23.26
C ARG A 104 -19.48 7.98 -23.32
N ARG A 105 -20.22 8.78 -22.55
CA ARG A 105 -21.69 8.82 -22.63
C ARG A 105 -22.24 9.54 -23.86
N LYS A 106 -21.49 10.46 -24.47
CA LYS A 106 -21.94 11.21 -25.67
C LYS A 106 -21.65 10.52 -27.01
N GLY A 107 -20.91 9.42 -27.02
CA GLY A 107 -20.61 8.62 -28.23
C GLY A 107 -21.48 7.37 -28.39
N GLY A 108 -22.44 7.13 -27.50
CA GLY A 108 -23.42 6.06 -27.64
C GLY A 108 -24.50 6.46 -28.65
N ASN A 109 -24.23 6.22 -29.93
CA ASN A 109 -25.29 6.09 -30.94
C ASN A 109 -26.19 4.92 -30.51
N TYR A 110 -27.36 5.25 -29.96
CA TYR A 110 -28.56 4.44 -30.19
C TYR A 110 -29.13 4.81 -31.56
#